data_AF-A0A7J7D167-F1
#
_entry.id   AF-A0A7J7D167-F1
#
_cell.length_a   1.000
_cell.length_b   1.000
_cell.length_c   1.000
_cell.angle_alpha   90.00
_cell.angle_beta   90.00
_cell.angle_gamma   90.00
#
_symmetry.space_group_name_H-M   'P 1'
#
loop_
_entity.id
_entity.type
_entity.pdbx_description
1 polymer ?
#
loop_
_entity_poly.entity_id
_entity_poly.type
_entity_poly.pdbx_seq_one_letter_code
_entity_poly.pdbx_strand_id
1 'polypeptide(L)'
;MTLRKWRPIEEWMDQLQETQRRIRNQVPVFCGFQSLEKVAAQTSWFLGRTGKHLFLTDHDDGRPPLLVQMVSDDEDLKFMSALQSFRRRIAYANTHFDHLVGWSSSSIRHRRELPKRKHLSRDDRYPHIVHVETSKATTSEQDVSLENKVDGCEDIDMEEEMLRGLSKLSWERVDVNFSGSKQRFLAHSTIQVKSYWINSDGADVIQHMIDNFLL
;
A
#
# COMPACT_ATOMS: atom_id res chain seq x y z
N MET A 1 -14.75 40.50 24.61
CA MET A 1 -14.93 39.04 24.46
C MET A 1 -15.27 38.78 23.00
N THR A 2 -14.26 38.59 22.16
CA THR A 2 -14.40 38.60 20.70
C THR A 2 -13.90 37.28 20.14
N LEU A 3 -14.83 36.52 19.56
CA LEU A 3 -14.59 35.27 18.86
C LEU A 3 -13.58 35.51 17.73
N ARG A 4 -12.37 34.94 17.86
CA ARG A 4 -11.41 34.90 16.76
C ARG A 4 -11.90 33.93 15.70
N LYS A 5 -11.90 34.44 14.48
CA LYS A 5 -12.46 33.90 13.25
C LYS A 5 -11.63 32.69 12.79
N TRP A 6 -12.24 31.51 12.73
CA TRP A 6 -11.65 30.23 12.28
C TRP A 6 -11.45 30.11 10.75
N ARG A 7 -11.00 31.18 10.09
CA ARG A 7 -10.68 31.17 8.65
C ARG A 7 -9.49 30.30 8.20
N PRO A 8 -8.46 29.98 9.01
CA PRO A 8 -7.28 29.31 8.49
C PRO A 8 -7.48 27.84 8.07
N ILE A 9 -8.47 27.13 8.64
CA ILE A 9 -8.60 25.68 8.44
C ILE A 9 -9.35 25.37 7.14
N GLU A 10 -10.40 26.13 6.82
CA GLU A 10 -11.12 25.99 5.55
C GLU A 10 -10.21 26.31 4.35
N GLU A 11 -9.38 27.36 4.46
CA GLU A 11 -8.39 27.71 3.43
C GLU A 11 -7.32 26.61 3.25
N TRP A 12 -6.88 25.97 4.34
CA TRP A 12 -5.95 24.84 4.28
C TRP A 12 -6.61 23.57 3.72
N MET A 13 -7.86 23.31 4.05
CA MET A 13 -8.63 22.18 3.51
C MET A 13 -8.94 22.37 2.03
N ASP A 14 -9.29 23.58 1.62
CA ASP A 14 -9.48 23.95 0.22
C ASP A 14 -8.16 23.87 -0.55
N GLN A 15 -7.04 24.32 0.04
CA GLN A 15 -5.71 24.14 -0.57
C GLN A 15 -5.32 22.67 -0.67
N LEU A 16 -5.61 21.83 0.32
CA LEU A 16 -5.36 20.39 0.25
C LEU A 16 -6.26 19.71 -0.78
N GLN A 17 -7.54 20.07 -0.86
CA GLN A 17 -8.47 19.54 -1.85
C GLN A 17 -8.14 20.03 -3.27
N GLU A 18 -7.68 21.27 -3.43
CA GLU A 18 -7.20 21.86 -4.67
C GLU A 18 -5.88 21.18 -5.09
N THR A 19 -4.96 20.95 -4.17
CA THR A 19 -3.71 20.21 -4.41
C THR A 19 -3.99 18.78 -4.82
N GLN A 20 -4.89 18.08 -4.13
CA GLN A 20 -5.34 16.73 -4.47
C GLN A 20 -6.07 16.69 -5.83
N ARG A 21 -6.88 17.70 -6.15
CA ARG A 21 -7.57 17.84 -7.44
C ARG A 21 -6.62 18.18 -8.59
N ARG A 22 -5.56 18.95 -8.34
CA ARG A 22 -4.49 19.22 -9.30
C ARG A 22 -3.62 17.98 -9.55
N ILE A 23 -3.27 17.24 -8.49
CA ILE A 23 -2.64 15.92 -8.60
C ILE A 23 -3.52 15.00 -9.46
N ARG A 24 -4.82 14.90 -9.14
CA ARG A 24 -5.80 14.10 -9.92
C ARG A 24 -5.94 14.52 -11.39
N ASN A 25 -5.81 15.81 -11.72
CA ASN A 25 -5.91 16.30 -13.10
C ASN A 25 -4.60 16.20 -13.89
N GLN A 26 -3.46 16.01 -13.21
CA GLN A 26 -2.16 15.78 -13.85
C GLN A 26 -1.72 14.31 -13.84
N VAL A 27 -2.38 13.48 -13.03
CA VAL A 27 -2.07 12.06 -12.88
C VAL A 27 -3.22 11.24 -13.47
N PRO A 28 -3.00 10.45 -14.54
CA PRO A 28 -4.00 9.51 -15.00
C PRO A 28 -4.32 8.55 -13.86
N VAL A 29 -5.61 8.26 -13.68
CA VAL A 29 -6.16 7.31 -12.72
C VAL A 29 -5.23 6.09 -12.59
N PHE A 30 -4.52 5.99 -11.46
CA PHE A 30 -3.69 4.84 -11.12
C PHE A 30 -4.60 3.64 -10.83
N CYS A 31 -5.10 3.01 -11.89
CA CYS A 31 -5.57 1.64 -11.89
C CYS A 31 -4.33 0.75 -12.01
N GLY A 32 -3.85 0.17 -10.90
CA GLY A 32 -2.88 -0.93 -10.89
C GLY A 32 -1.75 -0.83 -11.92
N PHE A 33 -0.69 -0.09 -11.58
CA PHE A 33 0.68 -0.19 -12.09
C PHE A 33 0.89 -0.59 -13.56
N GLN A 34 0.40 0.18 -14.55
CA GLN A 34 0.77 -0.06 -15.95
C GLN A 34 1.38 1.17 -16.66
N SER A 35 1.72 2.24 -15.96
CA SER A 35 2.43 3.39 -16.56
C SER A 35 3.21 4.19 -15.51
N LEU A 36 4.17 3.56 -14.83
CA LEU A 36 4.94 4.16 -13.74
C LEU A 36 5.98 5.17 -14.22
N GLU A 37 6.78 4.86 -15.24
CA GLU A 37 7.96 5.65 -15.64
C GLU A 37 7.71 7.18 -15.76
N LYS A 38 6.66 7.59 -16.47
CA LYS A 38 6.38 9.02 -16.72
C LYS A 38 5.87 9.75 -15.48
N VAL A 39 5.14 9.07 -14.61
CA VAL A 39 4.57 9.67 -13.40
C VAL A 39 5.55 9.60 -12.24
N ALA A 40 6.33 8.52 -12.13
CA ALA A 40 7.43 8.34 -11.19
C ALA A 40 8.46 9.48 -11.29
N ALA A 41 8.91 9.81 -12.49
CA ALA A 41 9.85 10.92 -12.69
C ALA A 41 9.28 12.28 -12.26
N GLN A 42 8.00 12.53 -12.55
CA GLN A 42 7.34 13.80 -12.21
C GLN A 42 6.96 13.92 -10.74
N THR A 43 6.53 12.82 -10.10
CA THR A 43 5.99 12.83 -8.74
C THR A 43 7.03 12.48 -7.67
N SER A 44 8.08 11.71 -8.00
CA SER A 44 9.20 11.44 -7.08
C SER A 44 9.89 12.73 -6.66
N TRP A 45 10.02 13.72 -7.56
CA TRP A 45 10.57 15.03 -7.23
C TRP A 45 9.76 15.74 -6.13
N PHE A 46 8.42 15.69 -6.21
CA PHE A 46 7.54 16.32 -5.21
C PHE A 46 7.50 15.57 -3.87
N LEU A 47 7.75 14.26 -3.88
CA LEU A 47 7.78 13.40 -2.70
C LEU A 47 9.20 13.19 -2.12
N GLY A 48 10.21 13.81 -2.74
CA GLY A 48 11.61 13.73 -2.33
C GLY A 48 12.13 12.30 -2.30
N ARG A 49 12.91 11.97 -1.26
CA ARG A 49 13.53 10.64 -1.10
C ARG A 49 12.51 9.50 -1.03
N THR A 50 11.38 9.72 -0.33
CA THR A 50 10.33 8.70 -0.20
C THR A 50 9.68 8.38 -1.55
N GLY A 51 9.51 9.39 -2.40
CA GLY A 51 9.01 9.18 -3.76
C GLY A 51 9.91 8.30 -4.59
N LYS A 52 11.24 8.51 -4.50
CA LYS A 52 12.22 7.69 -5.22
C LYS A 52 12.13 6.22 -4.83
N HIS A 53 12.10 5.92 -3.53
CA HIS A 53 11.95 4.53 -3.06
C HIS A 53 10.59 3.93 -3.47
N LEU A 54 9.49 4.69 -3.36
CA LEU A 54 8.15 4.19 -3.71
C LEU A 54 8.03 3.81 -5.18
N PHE A 55 8.68 4.57 -6.06
CA PHE A 55 8.68 4.33 -7.49
C PHE A 55 9.91 3.58 -7.99
N LEU A 56 10.71 3.01 -7.08
CA LEU A 56 11.89 2.21 -7.39
C LEU A 56 12.92 2.93 -8.28
N THR A 57 13.05 4.25 -8.16
CA THR A 57 13.99 5.06 -8.96
C THR A 57 15.28 5.40 -8.22
N ASP A 58 15.54 4.75 -7.09
CA ASP A 58 16.71 4.91 -6.21
C ASP A 58 17.84 3.93 -6.57
N HIS A 59 18.19 3.87 -7.85
CA HIS A 59 19.36 3.11 -8.30
C HIS A 59 20.64 3.84 -7.90
N ASP A 60 21.21 3.47 -6.76
CA ASP A 60 22.47 4.02 -6.25
C ASP A 60 23.63 3.07 -6.57
N ASP A 61 24.74 3.61 -7.09
CA ASP A 61 26.02 2.91 -7.25
C ASP A 61 25.96 1.56 -7.99
N GLY A 62 25.06 1.44 -8.97
CA GLY A 62 24.87 0.21 -9.77
C GLY A 62 24.12 -0.92 -9.05
N ARG A 63 23.57 -0.66 -7.86
CA ARG A 63 22.72 -1.60 -7.12
C ARG A 63 21.26 -1.46 -7.56
N PRO A 64 20.44 -2.54 -7.44
CA PRO A 64 19.01 -2.43 -7.65
C PRO A 64 18.36 -1.52 -6.59
N PRO A 65 17.12 -1.06 -6.77
CA PRO A 65 16.41 -0.21 -5.79
C PRO A 65 16.36 -0.86 -4.40
N LEU A 66 16.37 -0.05 -3.34
CA LEU A 66 16.48 -0.56 -1.97
C LEU A 66 15.37 -1.57 -1.62
N LEU A 67 14.13 -1.32 -2.04
CA LEU A 67 13.00 -2.22 -1.74
C LEU A 67 13.15 -3.59 -2.40
N VAL A 68 13.81 -3.67 -3.56
CA VAL A 68 14.14 -4.94 -4.22
C VAL A 68 15.25 -5.66 -3.46
N GLN A 69 16.27 -4.94 -3.01
CA GLN A 69 17.34 -5.53 -2.17
C GLN A 69 16.77 -6.12 -0.87
N MET A 70 15.75 -5.50 -0.27
CA MET A 70 15.18 -5.92 1.01
C MET A 70 14.45 -7.28 0.98
N VAL A 71 14.18 -7.84 -0.21
CA VAL A 71 13.49 -9.14 -0.34
C VAL A 71 14.43 -10.34 -0.44
N SER A 72 15.73 -10.11 -0.24
CA SER A 72 16.74 -11.14 -0.01
C SER A 72 17.69 -10.73 1.13
N ASP A 73 18.43 -11.69 1.66
CA ASP A 73 19.50 -11.42 2.63
C ASP A 73 20.85 -11.36 1.89
N ASP A 74 21.65 -10.35 2.19
CA ASP A 74 23.06 -10.22 1.78
C ASP A 74 23.97 -10.60 2.98
N GLU A 75 25.28 -10.71 2.80
CA GLU A 75 26.27 -10.92 3.86
C GLU A 75 26.15 -9.86 4.96
N ASP A 76 26.06 -8.59 4.56
CA ASP A 76 26.02 -7.45 5.48
C ASP A 76 24.60 -7.07 5.95
N LEU A 77 23.56 -7.42 5.19
CA LEU A 77 22.18 -6.97 5.41
C LEU A 77 21.20 -8.15 5.44
N LYS A 78 20.65 -8.43 6.62
CA LYS A 78 19.77 -9.57 6.89
C LYS A 78 18.29 -9.16 6.99
N PHE A 79 17.75 -8.51 5.96
CA PHE A 79 16.37 -7.96 5.97
C PHE A 79 15.29 -9.02 6.13
N MET A 80 15.35 -10.11 5.35
CA MET A 80 14.36 -11.18 5.37
C MET A 80 14.46 -11.99 6.65
N SER A 81 15.69 -12.29 7.12
CA SER A 81 15.89 -12.91 8.43
C SER A 81 15.34 -12.05 9.58
N ALA A 82 15.57 -10.72 9.54
CA ALA A 82 15.01 -9.81 10.54
C ALA A 82 13.47 -9.78 10.47
N LEU A 83 12.89 -9.72 9.27
CA LEU A 83 11.44 -9.76 9.08
C LEU A 83 10.82 -11.10 9.53
N GLN A 84 11.54 -12.21 9.35
CA GLN A 84 11.13 -13.53 9.82
C GLN A 84 11.10 -13.62 11.35
N SER A 85 11.95 -12.87 12.06
CA SER A 85 12.03 -12.87 13.53
C SER A 85 10.75 -12.38 14.21
N PHE A 86 9.92 -11.61 13.51
CA PHE A 86 8.60 -11.21 14.02
C PHE A 86 7.69 -12.43 14.15
N ARG A 87 7.08 -12.61 15.33
CA ARG A 87 6.15 -13.71 15.59
C ARG A 87 4.91 -13.66 14.69
N ARG A 88 4.45 -12.46 14.38
CA ARG A 88 3.27 -12.18 13.53
C ARG A 88 3.61 -11.06 12.56
N ARG A 89 3.16 -11.20 11.32
CA ARG A 89 3.31 -10.21 10.24
C ARG A 89 1.95 -9.99 9.63
N ILE A 90 1.49 -8.73 9.59
CA ILE A 90 0.13 -8.39 9.22
C ILE A 90 0.15 -7.23 8.24
N ALA A 91 -0.51 -7.39 7.09
CA ALA A 91 -0.61 -6.37 6.05
C ALA A 91 -2.06 -5.87 5.95
N TYR A 92 -2.25 -4.55 6.10
CA TYR A 92 -3.53 -3.88 5.89
C TYR A 92 -3.53 -3.19 4.54
N ALA A 93 -4.54 -3.47 3.72
CA ALA A 93 -4.57 -3.03 2.33
C ALA A 93 -5.94 -2.46 1.95
N ASN A 94 -5.93 -1.30 1.31
CA ASN A 94 -7.14 -0.73 0.73
C ASN A 94 -7.51 -1.49 -0.55
N THR A 95 -8.75 -2.00 -0.61
CA THR A 95 -9.28 -2.69 -1.81
C THR A 95 -9.62 -1.73 -2.96
N HIS A 96 -9.77 -0.43 -2.67
CA HIS A 96 -10.15 0.62 -3.59
C HIS A 96 -9.72 2.00 -3.12
N PHE A 97 -9.66 2.95 -4.07
CA PHE A 97 -9.44 4.38 -3.87
C PHE A 97 -8.10 4.76 -3.22
N ASP A 98 -7.22 3.79 -2.96
CA ASP A 98 -5.81 4.05 -2.71
C ASP A 98 -5.09 4.14 -4.05
N HIS A 99 -4.73 5.36 -4.40
CA HIS A 99 -4.04 5.68 -5.64
C HIS A 99 -2.52 5.78 -5.45
N LEU A 100 -2.03 5.64 -4.21
CA LEU A 100 -0.60 5.69 -3.90
C LEU A 100 -0.01 4.27 -3.90
N VAL A 101 -0.69 3.33 -3.24
CA VAL A 101 -0.28 1.92 -3.21
C VAL A 101 -1.43 1.03 -3.62
N GLY A 102 -1.21 0.21 -4.66
CA GLY A 102 -2.22 -0.71 -5.17
C GLY A 102 -2.56 -1.82 -4.17
N TRP A 103 -3.74 -2.41 -4.33
CA TRP A 103 -4.20 -3.51 -3.47
C TRP A 103 -3.25 -4.72 -3.50
N SER A 104 -2.70 -5.06 -4.68
CA SER A 104 -1.75 -6.17 -4.85
C SER A 104 -0.49 -5.98 -3.99
N SER A 105 0.17 -4.84 -4.14
CA SER A 105 1.44 -4.56 -3.45
C SER A 105 1.24 -4.35 -1.95
N SER A 106 0.22 -3.58 -1.55
CA SER A 106 -0.06 -3.33 -0.13
C SER A 106 -0.54 -4.57 0.64
N SER A 107 -1.17 -5.55 -0.04
CA SER A 107 -1.54 -6.82 0.57
C SER A 107 -0.49 -7.92 0.41
N ILE A 108 0.61 -7.66 -0.32
CA ILE A 108 1.66 -8.64 -0.63
C ILE A 108 1.01 -9.88 -1.28
N ARG A 109 0.27 -9.66 -2.36
CA ARG A 109 -0.38 -10.69 -3.18
C ARG A 109 -0.10 -10.43 -4.65
N HIS A 110 0.00 -11.49 -5.45
CA HIS A 110 -0.09 -11.32 -6.89
C HIS A 110 -1.53 -10.94 -7.28
N ARG A 111 -1.71 -10.24 -8.40
CA ARG A 111 -3.05 -9.77 -8.83
C ARG A 111 -4.08 -10.90 -8.96
N ARG A 112 -3.62 -12.09 -9.36
CA ARG A 112 -4.43 -13.30 -9.51
C ARG A 112 -4.90 -13.92 -8.18
N GLU A 113 -4.23 -13.59 -7.08
CA GLU A 113 -4.52 -14.08 -5.73
C GLU A 113 -5.46 -13.15 -4.97
N LEU A 114 -5.73 -11.94 -5.49
CA LEU A 114 -6.63 -11.00 -4.86
C LEU A 114 -8.05 -11.61 -4.72
N PRO A 115 -8.69 -11.48 -3.54
CA PRO A 115 -10.05 -11.93 -3.33
C PRO A 115 -11.02 -11.36 -4.37
N LYS A 116 -11.95 -12.19 -4.84
CA LYS A 116 -13.02 -11.70 -5.74
C LYS A 116 -13.91 -10.75 -4.94
N ARG A 117 -14.10 -9.54 -5.46
CA ARG A 117 -14.88 -8.47 -4.79
C ARG A 117 -16.28 -8.89 -4.33
N LYS A 118 -16.93 -9.80 -5.06
CA LYS A 118 -18.25 -10.35 -4.70
C LYS A 118 -18.27 -11.20 -3.42
N HIS A 119 -17.10 -11.61 -2.91
CA HIS A 119 -16.96 -12.37 -1.68
C HIS A 119 -16.49 -11.51 -0.49
N LEU A 120 -16.37 -10.19 -0.69
CA LEU A 120 -16.02 -9.25 0.38
C LEU A 120 -17.29 -8.90 1.16
N SER A 121 -17.30 -9.22 2.45
CA SER A 121 -18.41 -8.94 3.36
C SER A 121 -17.90 -8.09 4.51
N ARG A 122 -18.65 -7.05 4.88
CA ARG A 122 -18.29 -6.19 6.02
C ARG A 122 -18.34 -6.98 7.31
N ASP A 123 -17.36 -6.77 8.17
CA ASP A 123 -17.41 -7.23 9.56
C ASP A 123 -18.46 -6.43 10.34
N ASP A 124 -19.17 -7.11 11.24
CA ASP A 124 -20.24 -6.49 12.05
C ASP A 124 -19.70 -5.48 13.06
N ARG A 125 -18.50 -5.71 13.61
CA ARG A 125 -17.84 -4.84 14.59
C ARG A 125 -16.96 -3.79 13.93
N TYR A 126 -16.36 -4.11 12.79
CA TYR A 126 -15.48 -3.21 12.03
C TYR A 126 -15.96 -3.03 10.59
N PRO A 127 -16.92 -2.13 10.34
CA PRO A 127 -17.62 -2.03 9.05
C PRO A 127 -16.73 -1.82 7.82
N HIS A 128 -15.51 -1.30 7.98
CA HIS A 128 -14.56 -1.11 6.88
C HIS A 128 -13.64 -2.31 6.63
N ILE A 129 -13.57 -3.28 7.55
CA ILE A 129 -12.87 -4.55 7.33
C ILE A 129 -13.78 -5.45 6.50
N VAL A 130 -13.30 -5.89 5.34
CA VAL A 130 -14.12 -6.64 4.38
C VAL A 130 -13.61 -8.04 4.06
N HIS A 131 -12.36 -8.34 4.41
CA HIS A 131 -11.79 -9.66 4.32
C HIS A 131 -10.57 -9.77 5.21
N VAL A 132 -10.44 -10.90 5.90
CA VAL A 132 -9.28 -11.26 6.71
C VAL A 132 -8.84 -12.66 6.29
N GLU A 133 -7.55 -12.79 6.02
CA GLU A 133 -6.94 -14.03 5.57
C GLU A 133 -5.65 -14.28 6.36
N THR A 134 -5.39 -15.54 6.70
CA THR A 134 -4.08 -15.95 7.20
C THR A 134 -3.44 -16.85 6.15
N SER A 135 -2.37 -16.39 5.51
CA SER A 135 -1.62 -17.19 4.56
C SER A 135 -0.44 -17.89 5.22
N LYS A 136 -0.26 -19.16 4.86
CA LYS A 136 0.97 -19.87 5.17
C LYS A 136 2.07 -19.43 4.21
N ALA A 137 3.33 -19.51 4.67
CA ALA A 137 4.48 -19.29 3.82
C ALA A 137 4.42 -20.22 2.59
N THR A 138 4.78 -19.69 1.42
CA THR A 138 4.86 -20.51 0.21
C THR A 138 6.02 -21.50 0.37
N THR A 139 5.71 -22.77 0.62
CA THR A 139 6.71 -23.85 0.52
C THR A 139 7.12 -24.00 -0.93
N SER A 140 8.43 -24.06 -1.15
CA SER A 140 9.23 -24.11 -2.39
C SER A 140 8.76 -25.01 -3.56
N GLU A 141 7.60 -25.67 -3.50
CA GLU A 141 7.17 -26.69 -4.48
C GLU A 141 6.27 -26.15 -5.61
N GLN A 142 5.95 -24.86 -5.62
CA GLN A 142 5.29 -24.20 -6.77
C GLN A 142 6.27 -23.43 -7.67
N ASP A 143 7.54 -23.84 -7.69
CA ASP A 143 8.58 -23.25 -8.53
C ASP A 143 8.68 -23.91 -9.92
N VAL A 144 7.60 -24.52 -10.41
CA VAL A 144 7.58 -25.08 -11.76
C VAL A 144 6.70 -24.22 -12.67
N SER A 145 7.41 -23.49 -13.53
CA SER A 145 6.97 -22.91 -14.80
C SER A 145 6.30 -21.55 -14.73
N LEU A 146 7.10 -20.49 -14.82
CA LEU A 146 6.77 -19.27 -15.57
C LEU A 146 8.03 -18.67 -16.22
N GLU A 147 8.78 -19.49 -16.96
CA GLU A 147 9.64 -18.96 -18.04
C GLU A 147 8.73 -18.66 -19.24
N ASN A 148 8.04 -17.53 -19.21
CA ASN A 148 7.59 -16.89 -20.43
C ASN A 148 8.21 -15.50 -20.42
N LYS A 149 9.34 -15.37 -21.14
CA LYS A 149 9.91 -14.08 -21.52
C LYS A 149 8.84 -13.30 -22.29
N VAL A 150 8.10 -12.47 -21.58
CA VAL A 150 7.40 -11.33 -22.16
C VAL A 150 8.37 -10.17 -21.99
N ASP A 151 8.82 -9.65 -23.12
CA ASP A 151 9.57 -8.40 -23.21
C ASP A 151 8.73 -7.30 -22.54
N GLY A 152 9.04 -7.01 -21.28
CA GLY A 152 8.21 -6.24 -20.36
C GLY A 152 9.05 -5.20 -19.63
N CYS A 153 8.43 -4.06 -19.32
CA CYS A 153 9.02 -2.95 -18.56
C CYS A 153 9.72 -3.45 -17.28
N GLU A 154 10.98 -3.04 -17.07
CA GLU A 154 11.82 -3.43 -15.92
C GLU A 154 11.10 -3.27 -14.57
N ASP A 155 10.21 -2.28 -14.44
CA ASP A 155 9.40 -2.04 -13.24
C ASP A 155 8.46 -3.20 -12.88
N ILE A 156 7.91 -3.89 -13.89
CA ILE A 156 6.97 -5.01 -13.67
C ILE A 156 7.72 -6.23 -13.14
N ASP A 157 8.98 -6.41 -13.56
CA ASP A 157 9.83 -7.50 -13.10
C ASP A 157 10.25 -7.30 -11.63
N MET A 158 10.60 -6.06 -11.26
CA MET A 158 10.95 -5.70 -9.88
C MET A 158 9.78 -5.86 -8.90
N GLU A 159 8.55 -5.45 -9.26
CA GLU A 159 7.36 -5.66 -8.42
C GLU A 159 7.14 -7.16 -8.16
N GLU A 160 7.26 -7.98 -9.21
CA GLU A 160 7.09 -9.43 -9.13
C GLU A 160 8.17 -10.08 -8.26
N GLU A 161 9.43 -9.66 -8.38
CA GLU A 161 10.53 -10.11 -7.52
C GLU A 161 10.24 -9.79 -6.04
N MET A 162 9.80 -8.57 -5.75
CA MET A 162 9.44 -8.14 -4.40
C MET A 162 8.30 -8.99 -3.83
N LEU A 163 7.23 -9.19 -4.60
CA LEU A 163 6.08 -10.01 -4.19
C LEU A 163 6.50 -11.46 -3.92
N ARG A 164 7.36 -12.04 -4.78
CA ARG A 164 7.89 -13.40 -4.60
C ARG A 164 8.72 -13.52 -3.33
N GLY A 165 9.64 -12.59 -3.11
CA GLY A 165 10.51 -12.61 -1.93
C GLY A 165 9.73 -12.47 -0.63
N LEU A 166 8.83 -11.50 -0.54
CA LEU A 166 8.00 -11.29 0.67
C LEU A 166 7.02 -12.45 0.93
N SER A 167 6.53 -13.11 -0.13
CA SER A 167 5.61 -14.26 -0.01
C SER A 167 6.27 -15.54 0.53
N LYS A 168 7.60 -15.57 0.65
CA LYS A 168 8.32 -16.66 1.34
C LYS A 168 8.00 -16.71 2.84
N LEU A 169 7.46 -15.62 3.41
CA LEU A 169 7.05 -15.55 4.81
C LEU A 169 5.52 -15.66 4.93
N SER A 170 5.05 -16.07 6.11
CA SER A 170 3.62 -16.05 6.42
C SER A 170 3.13 -14.65 6.73
N TRP A 171 1.91 -14.33 6.28
CA TRP A 171 1.24 -13.04 6.46
C TRP A 171 -0.21 -13.24 6.87
N GLU A 172 -0.67 -12.46 7.84
CA GLU A 172 -2.09 -12.16 7.99
C GLU A 172 -2.40 -10.95 7.10
N ARG A 173 -3.49 -10.99 6.36
CA ARG A 173 -3.86 -9.95 5.39
C ARG A 173 -5.26 -9.47 5.70
N VAL A 174 -5.39 -8.16 5.85
CA VAL A 174 -6.64 -7.49 6.19
C VAL A 174 -6.97 -6.50 5.10
N ASP A 175 -8.07 -6.76 4.41
CA ASP A 175 -8.53 -5.91 3.32
C ASP A 175 -9.58 -4.93 3.83
N VAL A 176 -9.35 -3.65 3.51
CA VAL A 176 -10.12 -2.50 4.00
C VAL A 176 -10.87 -1.84 2.84
N ASN A 177 -12.10 -1.39 3.07
CA ASN A 177 -12.91 -0.78 2.03
C ASN A 177 -13.75 0.40 2.54
N PHE A 178 -13.34 1.61 2.13
CA PHE A 178 -14.06 2.85 2.41
C PHE A 178 -15.11 3.23 1.37
N SER A 179 -15.47 2.37 0.39
CA SER A 179 -16.35 2.76 -0.74
C SER A 179 -17.70 3.37 -0.32
N GLY A 180 -18.21 3.03 0.87
CA GLY A 180 -19.43 3.60 1.46
C GLY A 180 -19.27 4.96 2.15
N SER A 181 -18.03 5.43 2.31
CA SER A 181 -17.67 6.67 2.99
C SER A 181 -17.31 7.78 1.99
N LYS A 182 -17.52 9.05 2.39
CA LYS A 182 -17.01 10.21 1.65
C LYS A 182 -15.48 10.33 1.74
N GLN A 183 -14.88 9.82 2.82
CA GLN A 183 -13.43 9.78 3.05
C GLN A 183 -12.71 8.75 2.16
N ARG A 184 -13.43 8.00 1.31
CA ARG A 184 -12.85 7.09 0.32
C ARG A 184 -11.83 7.75 -0.61
N PHE A 185 -12.04 9.02 -0.96
CA PHE A 185 -11.11 9.76 -1.80
C PHE A 185 -9.77 10.06 -1.10
N LEU A 186 -9.71 9.82 0.21
CA LEU A 186 -8.52 9.93 1.05
C LEU A 186 -8.17 8.58 1.68
N ALA A 187 -8.60 7.45 1.10
CA ALA A 187 -8.47 6.10 1.68
C ALA A 187 -7.07 5.79 2.22
N HIS A 188 -6.02 6.22 1.50
CA HIS A 188 -4.64 6.05 1.94
C HIS A 188 -4.33 6.73 3.29
N SER A 189 -4.84 7.94 3.52
CA SER A 189 -4.70 8.63 4.80
C SER A 189 -5.74 8.21 5.82
N THR A 190 -6.91 7.74 5.35
CA THR A 190 -8.01 7.27 6.20
C THR A 190 -7.67 5.98 6.91
N ILE A 191 -7.06 4.99 6.23
CA ILE A 191 -6.65 3.73 6.86
C ILE A 191 -5.66 3.92 8.02
N GLN A 192 -4.88 5.01 8.01
CA GLN A 192 -3.93 5.38 9.06
C GLN A 192 -4.49 6.37 10.09
N VAL A 193 -5.70 6.90 9.88
CA VAL A 193 -6.31 7.97 10.68
C VAL A 193 -5.35 9.16 10.86
N LYS A 194 -4.75 9.64 9.75
CA LYS A 194 -3.71 10.69 9.78
C LYS A 194 -4.13 11.95 10.54
N SER A 195 -5.39 12.37 10.37
CA SER A 195 -6.01 13.42 11.16
C SER A 195 -7.43 13.01 11.51
N TYR A 196 -7.73 12.81 12.79
CA TYR A 196 -9.06 12.34 13.23
C TYR A 196 -10.21 13.19 12.70
N TRP A 197 -10.03 14.51 12.58
CA TRP A 197 -11.05 15.43 12.04
C TRP A 197 -11.46 15.14 10.59
N ILE A 198 -10.56 14.57 9.78
CA ILE A 198 -10.76 14.36 8.33
C ILE A 198 -10.80 12.86 7.99
N ASN A 199 -10.21 12.02 8.84
CA ASN A 199 -9.94 10.60 8.63
C ASN A 199 -10.61 9.71 9.68
N SER A 200 -11.65 10.20 10.36
CA SER A 200 -12.37 9.48 11.43
C SER A 200 -12.92 8.13 11.00
N ASP A 201 -13.21 7.93 9.71
CA ASP A 201 -13.85 6.71 9.23
C ASP A 201 -12.89 5.52 9.28
N GLY A 202 -11.58 5.74 9.41
CA GLY A 202 -10.61 4.68 9.66
C GLY A 202 -10.49 4.25 11.12
N ALA A 203 -11.23 4.87 12.05
CA ALA A 203 -11.10 4.57 13.48
C ALA A 203 -11.42 3.11 13.82
N ASP A 204 -12.38 2.49 13.13
CA ASP A 204 -12.70 1.07 13.31
C ASP A 204 -11.58 0.15 12.80
N VAL A 205 -10.82 0.57 11.79
CA VAL A 205 -9.62 -0.16 11.32
C VAL A 205 -8.53 -0.12 12.39
N ILE A 206 -8.31 1.05 13.02
CA ILE A 206 -7.36 1.17 14.14
C ILE A 206 -7.83 0.35 15.35
N GLN A 207 -9.14 0.35 15.63
CA GLN A 207 -9.69 -0.48 16.70
C GLN A 207 -9.49 -1.97 16.40
N HIS A 208 -9.72 -2.41 15.16
CA HIS A 208 -9.41 -3.77 14.73
C HIS A 208 -7.93 -4.11 14.94
N MET A 209 -7.00 -3.20 14.63
CA MET A 209 -5.58 -3.40 14.92
C MET A 209 -5.34 -3.58 16.42
N ILE A 210 -5.84 -2.67 17.25
CA ILE A 210 -5.67 -2.73 18.72
C ILE A 210 -6.20 -4.07 19.25
N ASP A 211 -7.44 -4.43 18.92
CA ASP A 211 -8.09 -5.61 19.47
C ASP A 211 -7.44 -6.93 19.01
N ASN A 212 -6.74 -6.93 17.88
CA ASN A 212 -6.04 -8.11 17.35
C ASN A 212 -4.53 -8.13 17.64
N PHE A 213 -3.94 -7.02 18.08
CA PHE A 213 -2.49 -6.89 18.33
C PHE A 213 -2.11 -6.96 19.81
N LEU A 214 -3.10 -6.95 20.72
CA LEU A 214 -2.86 -7.26 22.13
C LEU A 214 -2.31 -8.69 22.23
N LEU A 215 -1.09 -8.81 22.78
CA LEU A 215 -0.34 -10.05 22.98
C LEU A 215 -0.86 -10.87 24.15
#